data_AF-A0A0G1GJ57-F1
#
_entry.id   AF-A0A0G1GJ57-F1
#
_cell.length_a   1.000
_cell.length_b   1.000
_cell.length_c   1.000
_cell.angle_alpha   90.00
_cell.angle_beta   90.00
_cell.angle_gamma   90.00
#
_symmetry.space_group_name_H-M   'P 1'
#
loop_
_entity.id
_entity.type
_entity.pdbx_description
1 polymer ?
#
loop_
_entity_poly.entity_id
_entity_poly.type
_entity_poly.pdbx_seq_one_letter_code
_entity_poly.pdbx_strand_id
1 'polypeptide(L)'
;MASKLYQSLDTCPTWIPAKPNGDGDVALQTLPGGASKLKLGPGKKVIISISIAPFHLPPLKPGIIDLHDLWFSTRSCLAQSGVFLNIPKNSYLSNTDWETLRTGNNIIKSAQLENFSHNTLIFNPGDHIGRFFHLNENDRLNQTQLMELVDNGSFPGIEDDDYRLCSINDEPFISLRVDPNEISLSSGETIRITSRQEIYQHTSSVLPSSNGDFHLLQTTIPVKLPKNIIGVISTVMAPSTLTHLKSQLLDPGTSWKIRLETLGHSTNFDNVWIFIALYRSPLLDFNTHMSISTYSFCLLSTSI
;
A
#
# COMPACT_ATOMS: atom_id res chain seq x y z
N MET A 1 29.97 36.28 -5.26
CA MET A 1 28.68 36.87 -4.87
C MET A 1 27.66 35.76 -4.64
N ALA A 2 27.76 35.09 -3.49
CA ALA A 2 26.81 34.07 -3.05
C ALA A 2 26.81 34.08 -1.51
N SER A 3 26.22 35.12 -0.95
CA SER A 3 25.90 35.21 0.48
C SER A 3 24.69 36.12 0.61
N LYS A 4 23.56 35.54 1.00
CA LYS A 4 22.40 36.13 1.70
C LYS A 4 21.18 35.26 1.43
N LEU A 5 20.86 34.41 2.40
CA LEU A 5 19.50 34.06 2.86
C LEU A 5 19.60 32.95 3.91
N TYR A 6 20.29 33.25 5.00
CA TYR A 6 20.17 32.52 6.27
C TYR A 6 20.25 33.56 7.37
N GLN A 7 19.10 34.10 7.78
CA GLN A 7 18.91 34.69 9.10
C GLN A 7 17.44 35.04 9.34
N SER A 8 17.08 34.92 10.62
CA SER A 8 15.84 35.33 11.29
C SER A 8 14.62 34.42 11.15
N LEU A 9 14.54 33.42 12.04
CA LEU A 9 13.30 33.12 12.77
C LEU A 9 13.65 32.79 14.23
N ASP A 10 14.22 33.77 14.93
CA ASP A 10 14.07 33.90 16.39
C ASP A 10 12.80 34.72 16.64
N THR A 11 11.70 34.04 16.93
CA THR A 11 10.64 34.53 17.84
C THR A 11 9.72 33.35 18.17
N CYS A 12 9.64 32.99 19.45
CA CYS A 12 8.50 32.23 19.97
C CYS A 12 7.22 33.07 19.79
N PRO A 13 6.11 32.41 19.47
CA PRO A 13 4.96 32.52 20.34
C PRO A 13 4.44 31.16 20.81
N THR A 14 3.90 31.24 22.01
CA THR A 14 3.30 30.21 22.86
C THR A 14 1.97 29.64 22.33
N TRP A 15 1.82 28.32 22.54
CA TRP A 15 0.64 27.52 22.93
C TRP A 15 -0.75 27.75 22.32
N ILE A 16 -1.36 26.63 21.87
CA ILE A 16 -2.70 26.20 22.33
C ILE A 16 -2.59 24.71 22.73
N PRO A 17 -2.81 24.33 24.01
CA PRO A 17 -3.07 22.94 24.35
C PRO A 17 -4.49 22.62 23.91
N ALA A 18 -4.67 21.76 22.90
CA ALA A 18 -5.88 20.96 22.87
C ALA A 18 -5.77 19.99 24.04
N LYS A 19 -6.65 20.15 25.05
CA LYS A 19 -6.78 19.18 26.13
C LYS A 19 -6.94 17.78 25.51
N PRO A 20 -6.11 16.80 25.88
CA PRO A 20 -6.39 15.42 25.55
C PRO A 20 -7.63 15.04 26.35
N ASN A 21 -8.77 14.90 25.67
CA ASN A 21 -9.87 14.15 26.24
C ASN A 21 -9.47 12.67 26.16
N GLY A 22 -8.70 12.21 27.16
CA GLY A 22 -8.46 10.80 27.46
C GLY A 22 -7.65 10.01 26.43
N ASP A 23 -6.53 9.44 26.89
CA ASP A 23 -5.70 8.41 26.26
C ASP A 23 -4.57 8.92 25.35
N GLY A 24 -3.34 8.86 25.88
CA GLY A 24 -2.09 9.38 25.31
C GLY A 24 -1.52 8.64 24.11
N ASP A 25 -2.36 8.18 23.17
CA ASP A 25 -1.93 7.23 22.12
C ASP A 25 -1.99 7.77 20.67
N VAL A 26 -2.42 9.02 20.48
CA VAL A 26 -2.18 9.77 19.22
C VAL A 26 -1.52 11.07 19.60
N ALA A 27 -0.26 11.24 19.23
CA ALA A 27 0.53 12.40 19.63
C ALA A 27 1.20 13.04 18.42
N LEU A 28 1.15 14.38 18.38
CA LEU A 28 1.98 15.17 17.50
C LEU A 28 3.24 15.60 18.23
N GLN A 29 4.40 15.21 17.71
CA GLN A 29 5.68 15.66 18.21
C GLN A 29 6.28 16.67 17.23
N THR A 30 6.33 17.94 17.63
CA THR A 30 6.96 19.00 16.84
C THR A 30 8.47 18.79 16.78
N LEU A 31 9.02 18.81 15.57
CA LEU A 31 10.46 18.76 15.30
C LEU A 31 11.07 20.16 15.27
N PRO A 32 12.39 20.28 15.50
CA PRO A 32 13.12 21.51 15.19
C PRO A 32 12.85 21.90 13.74
N GLY A 33 12.25 23.09 13.52
CA GLY A 33 11.80 23.55 12.20
C GLY A 33 10.29 23.50 11.96
N GLY A 34 9.47 23.11 12.94
CA GLY A 34 8.01 23.27 12.90
C GLY A 34 7.22 22.14 12.23
N ALA A 35 7.89 21.08 11.76
CA ALA A 35 7.23 19.88 11.24
C ALA A 35 6.79 18.96 12.39
N SER A 36 5.53 18.52 12.44
CA SER A 36 5.05 17.61 13.48
C SER A 36 5.05 16.16 12.99
N LYS A 37 5.72 15.26 13.72
CA LYS A 37 5.60 13.80 13.54
C LYS A 37 4.29 13.31 14.13
N LEU A 38 3.62 12.40 13.44
CA LEU A 38 2.47 11.64 13.95
C LEU A 38 2.97 10.36 14.62
N LYS A 39 2.62 10.16 15.89
CA LYS A 39 2.69 8.87 16.58
C LYS A 39 1.29 8.28 16.62
N LEU A 40 1.11 7.10 16.01
CA LEU A 40 -0.15 6.39 15.94
C LEU A 40 -0.06 5.08 16.72
N GLY A 41 -0.64 5.05 17.92
CA GLY A 41 -0.65 3.86 18.78
C GLY A 41 -1.52 2.71 18.23
N PRO A 42 -1.37 1.49 18.78
CA PRO A 42 -2.22 0.33 18.46
C PRO A 42 -3.72 0.60 18.61
N GLY A 43 -4.52 0.13 17.65
CA GLY A 43 -5.97 0.26 17.62
C GLY A 43 -6.49 1.68 17.37
N LYS A 44 -5.61 2.65 17.06
CA LYS A 44 -5.99 4.05 16.87
C LYS A 44 -6.21 4.38 15.40
N LYS A 45 -7.10 5.35 15.17
CA LYS A 45 -7.39 5.95 13.86
C LYS A 45 -7.25 7.46 13.90
N VAL A 46 -6.85 8.06 12.79
CA VAL A 46 -6.66 9.51 12.65
C VAL A 46 -6.96 9.99 11.23
N ILE A 47 -7.49 11.20 11.10
CA ILE A 47 -7.63 11.87 9.80
C ILE A 47 -6.34 12.63 9.49
N ILE A 48 -5.82 12.40 8.29
CA ILE A 48 -4.61 13.02 7.78
C ILE A 48 -4.89 13.79 6.49
N SER A 49 -3.98 14.71 6.18
CA SER A 49 -3.92 15.42 4.91
C SER A 49 -2.79 14.83 4.07
N ILE A 50 -3.09 14.47 2.82
CA ILE A 50 -2.14 13.91 1.86
C ILE A 50 -1.88 14.91 0.74
N SER A 51 -0.63 15.02 0.29
CA SER A 51 -0.26 15.77 -0.92
C SER A 51 -0.20 14.82 -2.09
N ILE A 52 -0.94 15.15 -3.13
CA ILE A 52 -0.82 14.49 -4.42
C ILE A 52 -0.24 15.52 -5.38
N ALA A 53 0.94 15.21 -5.92
CA ALA A 53 1.65 16.03 -6.87
C ALA A 53 1.52 15.43 -8.27
N PRO A 54 1.73 16.19 -9.35
CA PRO A 54 1.59 15.71 -10.72
C PRO A 54 2.46 14.48 -11.02
N PHE A 55 3.67 14.43 -10.48
CA PHE A 55 4.59 13.29 -10.65
C PHE A 55 4.19 12.05 -9.85
N HIS A 56 3.21 12.15 -8.94
CA HIS A 56 2.62 11.00 -8.24
C HIS A 56 1.58 10.26 -9.09
N LEU A 57 1.26 10.75 -10.29
CA LEU A 57 0.32 10.10 -11.20
C LEU A 57 1.07 9.35 -12.30
N PRO A 58 0.60 8.15 -12.70
CA PRO A 58 1.17 7.49 -13.86
C PRO A 58 0.94 8.34 -15.11
N PRO A 59 1.88 8.32 -16.07
CA PRO A 59 1.69 9.00 -17.35
C PRO A 59 0.42 8.46 -17.99
N LEU A 60 -0.54 9.34 -18.24
CA LEU A 60 -1.72 9.00 -19.03
C LEU A 60 -1.30 8.86 -20.49
N LYS A 61 -1.81 7.82 -21.17
CA LYS A 61 -1.79 7.81 -22.64
C LYS A 61 -2.53 9.08 -23.12
N PRO A 62 -2.01 9.81 -24.12
CA PRO A 62 -2.71 10.96 -24.68
C PRO A 62 -4.14 10.56 -25.08
N GLY A 63 -5.14 11.24 -24.51
CA GLY A 63 -6.57 10.98 -24.77
C GLY A 63 -7.26 9.99 -23.80
N ILE A 64 -6.54 9.32 -22.90
CA ILE A 64 -7.15 8.59 -21.78
C ILE A 64 -7.23 9.57 -20.62
N ILE A 65 -8.41 10.13 -20.37
CA ILE A 65 -8.73 10.96 -19.19
C ILE A 65 -9.85 10.24 -18.45
N ASP A 66 -9.70 8.94 -18.21
CA ASP A 66 -10.69 8.23 -17.41
C ASP A 66 -10.16 8.02 -15.99
N LEU A 67 -10.62 8.89 -15.07
CA LEU A 67 -10.38 8.73 -13.65
C LEU A 67 -11.06 7.47 -13.09
N HIS A 68 -11.99 6.85 -13.83
CA HIS A 68 -12.58 5.56 -13.46
C HIS A 68 -11.53 4.44 -13.41
N ASP A 69 -10.43 4.58 -14.16
CA ASP A 69 -9.33 3.62 -14.21
C ASP A 69 -8.20 3.94 -13.21
N LEU A 70 -8.38 4.94 -12.34
CA LEU A 70 -7.37 5.33 -11.34
C LEU A 70 -7.62 4.63 -10.00
N TRP A 71 -6.71 3.74 -9.66
CA TRP A 71 -6.76 2.94 -8.44
C TRP A 71 -5.77 3.43 -7.39
N PHE A 72 -6.03 3.05 -6.15
CA PHE A 72 -5.21 3.38 -4.99
C PHE A 72 -4.77 2.10 -4.26
N SER A 73 -3.52 2.09 -3.79
CA SER A 73 -2.97 1.04 -2.92
C SER A 73 -2.21 1.67 -1.77
N THR A 74 -2.41 1.18 -0.55
CA THR A 74 -1.46 1.40 0.56
C THR A 74 -0.12 0.83 0.16
N ARG A 75 0.99 1.44 0.58
CA ARG A 75 2.30 0.83 0.37
C ARG A 75 2.41 -0.46 1.18
N SER A 76 2.92 -1.52 0.55
CA SER A 76 3.00 -2.85 1.16
C SER A 76 3.77 -2.85 2.49
N CYS A 77 4.87 -2.11 2.61
CA CYS A 77 5.61 -2.02 3.88
C CYS A 77 4.76 -1.45 5.04
N LEU A 78 3.83 -0.53 4.75
CA LEU A 78 2.93 0.03 5.76
C LEU A 78 1.78 -0.91 6.07
N ALA A 79 1.14 -1.49 5.06
CA ALA A 79 0.11 -2.48 5.26
C ALA A 79 0.64 -3.68 6.07
N GLN A 80 1.84 -4.16 5.76
CA GLN A 80 2.56 -5.21 6.49
C GLN A 80 2.81 -4.88 7.95
N SER A 81 2.85 -3.59 8.30
CA SER A 81 2.93 -3.10 9.68
C SER A 81 1.57 -2.84 10.32
N GLY A 82 0.48 -3.36 9.77
CA GLY A 82 -0.88 -3.18 10.29
C GLY A 82 -1.53 -1.84 9.94
N VAL A 83 -0.97 -1.07 9.00
CA VAL A 83 -1.55 0.22 8.60
C VAL A 83 -2.65 0.02 7.58
N PHE A 84 -3.85 0.47 7.92
CA PHE A 84 -4.94 0.65 6.97
C PHE A 84 -5.03 2.12 6.56
N LEU A 85 -4.95 2.39 5.26
CA LEU A 85 -5.15 3.70 4.68
C LEU A 85 -6.45 3.70 3.87
N ASN A 86 -7.37 4.58 4.23
CA ASN A 86 -8.64 4.76 3.53
C ASN A 86 -8.77 6.19 3.02
N ILE A 87 -8.90 6.34 1.70
CA ILE A 87 -9.32 7.59 1.09
C ILE A 87 -10.85 7.50 0.93
N PRO A 88 -11.65 8.31 1.63
CA PRO A 88 -13.10 8.25 1.47
C PRO A 88 -13.52 8.68 0.06
N LYS A 89 -14.62 8.13 -0.47
CA LYS A 89 -15.07 8.37 -1.86
C LYS A 89 -15.24 9.85 -2.20
N ASN A 90 -15.70 10.67 -1.26
CA ASN A 90 -15.83 12.12 -1.43
C ASN A 90 -14.47 12.85 -1.55
N SER A 91 -13.38 12.17 -1.22
CA SER A 91 -11.99 12.66 -1.30
C SER A 91 -11.25 12.06 -2.49
N TYR A 92 -11.94 11.32 -3.37
CA TYR A 92 -11.37 10.88 -4.64
C TYR A 92 -11.09 12.08 -5.55
N LEU A 93 -10.25 11.82 -6.56
CA LEU A 93 -9.87 12.83 -7.54
C LEU A 93 -11.06 13.16 -8.43
N SER A 94 -11.40 14.44 -8.49
CA SER A 94 -12.38 15.00 -9.41
C SER A 94 -11.69 15.47 -10.70
N ASN A 95 -12.49 15.76 -11.73
CA ASN A 95 -11.98 16.36 -12.97
C ASN A 95 -11.24 17.70 -12.71
N THR A 96 -11.69 18.48 -11.73
CA THR A 96 -11.03 19.73 -11.34
C THR A 96 -9.67 19.48 -10.68
N ASP A 97 -9.56 18.44 -9.86
CA ASP A 97 -8.27 18.03 -9.28
C ASP A 97 -7.31 17.60 -10.38
N TRP A 98 -7.82 16.91 -11.40
CA TRP A 98 -7.03 16.47 -12.54
C TRP A 98 -6.45 17.64 -13.33
N GLU A 99 -7.26 18.65 -13.68
CA GLU A 99 -6.77 19.86 -14.34
C GLU A 99 -5.74 20.62 -13.48
N THR A 100 -5.94 20.63 -12.16
CA THR A 100 -4.97 21.21 -11.22
C THR A 100 -3.62 20.48 -11.29
N LEU A 101 -3.63 19.15 -11.26
CA LEU A 101 -2.43 18.33 -11.41
C LEU A 101 -1.77 18.53 -12.78
N ARG A 102 -2.55 18.62 -13.87
CA ARG A 102 -2.04 18.85 -15.23
C ARG A 102 -1.33 20.20 -15.39
N THR A 103 -1.73 21.21 -14.62
CA THR A 103 -1.09 22.53 -14.61
C THR A 103 0.15 22.60 -13.71
N GLY A 104 0.59 21.47 -13.14
CA GLY A 104 1.79 21.39 -12.31
C GLY A 104 1.56 21.63 -10.83
N ASN A 105 0.30 21.80 -10.39
CA ASN A 105 -0.02 22.15 -9.01
C ASN A 105 -0.33 20.91 -8.17
N ASN A 106 0.02 20.96 -6.89
CA ASN A 106 -0.33 19.91 -5.94
C ASN A 106 -1.78 20.08 -5.48
N ILE A 107 -2.41 18.96 -5.13
CA ILE A 107 -3.70 18.93 -4.46
C ILE A 107 -3.53 18.36 -3.05
N ILE A 108 -4.43 18.77 -2.16
CA ILE A 108 -4.50 18.29 -0.79
C ILE A 108 -5.82 17.55 -0.62
N LYS A 109 -5.75 16.30 -0.15
CA LYS A 109 -6.92 15.47 0.13
C LYS A 109 -6.89 14.96 1.56
N SER A 110 -8.06 14.67 2.12
CA SER A 110 -8.18 14.00 3.41
C SER A 110 -8.14 12.48 3.23
N ALA A 111 -7.45 11.80 4.13
CA ALA A 111 -7.46 10.34 4.23
C ALA A 111 -7.53 9.92 5.71
N GLN A 112 -7.94 8.68 5.97
CA GLN A 112 -7.93 8.08 7.29
C GLN A 112 -6.78 7.06 7.37
N LEU A 113 -5.95 7.18 8.40
CA LEU A 113 -4.99 6.16 8.80
C LEU A 113 -5.50 5.44 10.04
N GLU A 114 -5.33 4.12 10.08
CA GLU A 114 -5.67 3.28 11.21
C GLU A 114 -4.57 2.24 11.43
N ASN A 115 -4.21 2.00 12.70
CA ASN A 115 -3.14 1.08 13.09
C ASN A 115 -3.72 -0.14 13.79
N PHE A 116 -3.69 -1.29 13.11
CA PHE A 116 -4.13 -2.57 13.64
C PHE A 116 -2.99 -3.42 14.23
N SER A 117 -1.76 -2.91 14.20
CA SER A 117 -0.62 -3.64 14.79
C SER A 117 -0.56 -3.48 16.31
N HIS A 118 0.31 -4.27 16.93
CA HIS A 118 0.67 -4.15 18.35
C HIS A 118 1.77 -3.10 18.62
N ASN A 119 2.22 -2.38 17.58
CA ASN A 119 3.32 -1.41 17.68
C ASN A 119 2.81 0.03 17.54
N THR A 120 3.54 0.97 18.15
CA THR A 120 3.32 2.39 17.86
C THR A 120 4.05 2.75 16.58
N LEU A 121 3.35 3.37 15.63
CA LEU A 121 3.92 3.75 14.34
C LEU A 121 4.23 5.25 14.30
N ILE A 122 5.41 5.59 13.79
CA ILE A 122 5.83 6.97 13.56
C ILE A 122 5.72 7.32 12.08
N PHE A 123 5.02 8.41 11.78
CA PHE A 123 4.97 9.02 10.46
C PHE A 123 5.50 10.45 10.50
N ASN A 124 6.27 10.81 9.49
CA ASN A 124 6.75 12.16 9.26
C ASN A 124 6.04 12.80 8.06
N PRO A 125 5.85 14.13 8.05
CA PRO A 125 5.56 14.85 6.82
C PRO A 125 6.56 14.49 5.72
N GLY A 126 6.07 14.20 4.52
CA GLY A 126 6.84 13.73 3.38
C GLY A 126 6.93 12.20 3.26
N ASP A 127 6.55 11.42 4.28
CA ASP A 127 6.56 9.96 4.17
C ASP A 127 5.57 9.50 3.10
N HIS A 128 6.02 8.62 2.21
CA HIS A 128 5.18 8.01 1.17
C HIS A 128 4.29 6.95 1.80
N ILE A 129 2.98 7.19 1.85
CA ILE A 129 2.03 6.32 2.57
C ILE A 129 1.16 5.44 1.66
N GLY A 130 1.08 5.82 0.39
CA GLY A 130 0.21 5.19 -0.57
C GLY A 130 0.68 5.47 -1.99
N ARG A 131 0.06 4.83 -2.97
CA ARG A 131 0.35 5.05 -4.39
C ARG A 131 -0.89 4.99 -5.24
N PHE A 132 -0.87 5.75 -6.33
CA PHE A 132 -1.83 5.64 -7.41
C PHE A 132 -1.30 4.75 -8.53
N PHE A 133 -2.21 4.07 -9.22
CA PHE A 133 -1.90 3.26 -10.39
C PHE A 133 -3.10 3.18 -11.31
N HIS A 134 -2.85 3.02 -12.61
CA HIS A 134 -3.92 2.83 -13.59
C HIS A 134 -4.12 1.35 -13.88
N LEU A 135 -5.38 0.93 -13.88
CA LEU A 135 -5.81 -0.36 -14.44
C LEU A 135 -6.87 -0.08 -15.50
N ASN A 136 -6.61 -0.56 -16.71
CA ASN A 136 -7.62 -0.62 -17.75
C ASN A 136 -8.06 -2.08 -17.87
N GLU A 137 -9.36 -2.36 -17.72
CA GLU A 137 -9.87 -3.73 -17.82
C GLU A 137 -9.63 -4.36 -19.21
N ASN A 138 -9.45 -3.55 -20.26
CA ASN A 138 -9.05 -4.06 -21.57
C ASN A 138 -7.61 -4.57 -21.63
N ASP A 139 -6.75 -4.13 -20.69
CA ASP A 139 -5.36 -4.61 -20.56
C ASP A 139 -5.28 -5.88 -19.68
N ARG A 140 -6.40 -6.32 -19.09
CA ARG A 140 -6.47 -7.53 -18.28
C ARG A 140 -6.20 -8.76 -19.14
N LEU A 141 -5.37 -9.67 -18.64
CA LEU A 141 -5.05 -10.90 -19.34
C LEU A 141 -6.22 -11.87 -19.28
N ASN A 142 -6.62 -12.40 -20.43
CA ASN A 142 -7.61 -13.47 -20.52
C ASN A 142 -7.00 -14.86 -20.23
N GLN A 143 -7.83 -15.89 -20.17
CA GLN A 143 -7.40 -17.24 -19.81
C GLN A 143 -6.31 -17.80 -20.74
N THR A 144 -6.45 -17.60 -22.06
CA THR A 144 -5.46 -18.05 -23.04
C THR A 144 -4.09 -17.39 -22.79
N GLN A 145 -4.08 -16.07 -22.58
CA GLN A 145 -2.85 -15.32 -22.31
C GLN A 145 -2.21 -15.70 -20.97
N LEU A 146 -3.01 -16.03 -19.96
CA LEU A 146 -2.50 -16.52 -18.69
C LEU A 146 -1.84 -17.89 -18.86
N MET A 147 -2.47 -18.82 -19.58
CA MET A 147 -1.86 -20.14 -19.87
C MET A 147 -0.53 -19.98 -20.61
N GLU A 148 -0.44 -19.10 -21.60
CA GLU A 148 0.82 -18.80 -22.29
C GLU A 148 1.92 -18.33 -21.33
N LEU A 149 1.59 -17.54 -20.29
CA LEU A 149 2.57 -17.12 -19.29
C LEU A 149 3.03 -18.28 -18.41
N VAL A 150 2.13 -19.21 -18.07
CA VAL A 150 2.51 -20.41 -17.31
C VAL A 150 3.37 -21.33 -18.14
N ASP A 151 2.98 -21.61 -19.38
CA ASP A 151 3.71 -22.50 -20.31
C ASP A 151 5.12 -22.00 -20.59
N ASN A 152 5.30 -20.68 -20.67
CA ASN A 152 6.61 -20.05 -20.86
C ASN A 152 7.45 -19.98 -19.56
N GLY A 153 6.99 -20.60 -18.47
CA GLY A 153 7.70 -20.67 -17.19
C GLY A 153 7.77 -19.35 -16.43
N SER A 154 6.93 -18.37 -16.79
CA SER A 154 6.81 -17.13 -16.00
C SER A 154 6.16 -17.41 -14.65
N PHE A 155 5.30 -18.42 -14.58
CA PHE A 155 4.75 -18.91 -13.33
C PHE A 155 5.22 -20.35 -13.06
N PRO A 156 5.33 -20.77 -11.78
CA PRO A 156 5.40 -22.19 -11.47
C PRO A 156 4.18 -22.87 -12.11
N GLY A 157 4.39 -24.05 -12.71
CA GLY A 157 3.42 -24.72 -13.60
C GLY A 157 2.01 -24.90 -13.02
N ILE A 158 1.07 -25.25 -13.91
CA ILE A 158 -0.40 -25.18 -13.72
C ILE A 158 -0.95 -26.00 -12.53
N GLU A 159 -0.22 -27.00 -12.05
CA GLU A 159 -0.69 -27.94 -11.01
C GLU A 159 0.41 -28.23 -9.98
N ASP A 160 0.61 -27.29 -9.07
CA ASP A 160 1.29 -27.51 -7.79
C ASP A 160 0.24 -27.32 -6.68
N ASP A 161 0.34 -28.00 -5.55
CA ASP A 161 -0.61 -27.85 -4.43
C ASP A 161 -0.69 -26.40 -3.90
N ASP A 162 0.28 -25.58 -4.34
CA ASP A 162 0.50 -24.19 -3.98
C ASP A 162 0.08 -23.17 -5.06
N TYR A 163 -0.32 -23.61 -6.26
CA TYR A 163 -0.59 -22.77 -7.43
C TYR A 163 -1.71 -23.34 -8.30
N ARG A 164 -2.63 -22.49 -8.76
CA ARG A 164 -3.58 -22.87 -9.83
C ARG A 164 -4.12 -21.68 -10.61
N LEU A 165 -4.37 -21.91 -11.89
CA LEU A 165 -5.24 -21.05 -12.70
C LEU A 165 -6.70 -21.34 -12.34
N CYS A 166 -7.48 -20.28 -12.12
CA CYS A 166 -8.89 -20.42 -11.76
C CYS A 166 -9.71 -19.28 -12.38
N SER A 167 -11.03 -19.47 -12.37
CA SER A 167 -11.97 -18.45 -12.81
C SER A 167 -12.99 -18.16 -11.71
N ILE A 168 -13.23 -16.89 -11.42
CA ILE A 168 -14.29 -16.43 -10.51
C ILE A 168 -15.21 -15.54 -11.31
N ASN A 169 -16.49 -15.88 -11.41
CA ASN A 169 -17.47 -15.15 -12.24
C ASN A 169 -16.98 -14.96 -13.70
N ASP A 170 -16.50 -16.05 -14.31
CA ASP A 170 -15.94 -16.09 -15.68
C ASP A 170 -14.67 -15.24 -15.92
N GLU A 171 -14.15 -14.59 -14.87
CA GLU A 171 -12.93 -13.81 -14.92
C GLU A 171 -11.73 -14.64 -14.47
N PRO A 172 -10.62 -14.68 -15.23
CA PRO A 172 -9.51 -15.55 -14.92
C PRO A 172 -8.53 -14.92 -13.93
N PHE A 173 -7.93 -15.77 -13.08
CA PHE A 173 -7.01 -15.40 -12.01
C PHE A 173 -5.88 -16.42 -11.87
N ILE A 174 -4.73 -15.92 -11.42
CA ILE A 174 -3.71 -16.74 -10.78
C ILE A 174 -4.07 -16.86 -9.31
N SER A 175 -4.19 -18.07 -8.79
CA SER A 175 -4.37 -18.28 -7.36
C SER A 175 -3.19 -18.97 -6.72
N LEU A 176 -2.81 -18.48 -5.53
CA LEU A 176 -1.64 -18.93 -4.80
C LEU A 176 -2.03 -19.29 -3.38
N ARG A 177 -1.51 -20.41 -2.92
CA ARG A 177 -1.69 -20.85 -1.54
C ARG A 177 -0.84 -19.99 -0.60
N VAL A 178 -1.42 -19.74 0.56
CA VAL A 178 -0.78 -19.04 1.66
C VAL A 178 -0.30 -20.07 2.68
N ASP A 179 0.93 -19.86 3.17
CA ASP A 179 1.51 -20.62 4.27
C ASP A 179 0.64 -20.38 5.52
N PRO A 180 0.19 -21.44 6.21
CA PRO A 180 -0.66 -21.27 7.39
C PRO A 180 0.08 -20.65 8.58
N ASN A 181 1.42 -20.58 8.54
CA ASN A 181 2.20 -19.93 9.58
C ASN A 181 2.26 -18.41 9.40
N GLU A 182 2.15 -17.70 10.53
CA GLU A 182 2.19 -16.25 10.57
C GLU A 182 3.63 -15.74 10.63
N ILE A 183 3.87 -14.62 9.98
CA ILE A 183 5.07 -13.80 10.17
C ILE A 183 4.81 -12.85 11.33
N SER A 184 5.59 -13.01 12.40
CA SER A 184 5.53 -12.11 13.54
C SER A 184 6.39 -10.86 13.32
N LEU A 185 5.84 -9.72 13.71
CA LEU A 185 6.60 -8.49 13.90
C LEU A 185 7.04 -8.38 15.36
N SER A 186 8.19 -7.77 15.61
CA SER A 186 8.60 -7.41 16.98
C SER A 186 7.48 -6.59 17.65
N SER A 187 6.97 -7.06 18.79
CA SER A 187 5.82 -6.45 19.48
C SER A 187 6.27 -5.47 20.56
N GLY A 188 5.49 -4.40 20.77
CA GLY A 188 5.73 -3.40 21.83
C GLY A 188 6.77 -2.35 21.48
N GLU A 189 7.25 -2.32 20.23
CA GLU A 189 8.22 -1.34 19.76
C GLU A 189 7.52 -0.09 19.23
N THR A 190 8.24 1.04 19.32
CA THR A 190 7.90 2.22 18.52
C THR A 190 8.73 2.16 17.23
N ILE A 191 8.05 1.98 16.10
CA ILE A 191 8.71 1.71 14.81
C ILE A 191 8.39 2.80 13.79
N ARG A 192 9.35 3.07 12.91
CA ARG A 192 9.16 3.89 11.71
C ARG A 192 9.42 3.02 10.50
N ILE A 193 8.41 2.85 9.64
CA ILE A 193 8.52 2.02 8.45
C ILE A 193 8.23 2.88 7.22
N THR A 194 9.24 3.04 6.38
CA THR A 194 9.17 3.78 5.12
C THR A 194 9.63 2.98 3.91
N SER A 195 10.19 1.80 4.14
CA SER A 195 10.73 0.92 3.12
C SER A 195 10.44 -0.55 3.43
N ARG A 196 10.59 -1.39 2.39
CA ARG A 196 10.45 -2.83 2.52
C ARG A 196 11.61 -3.45 3.33
N GLN A 197 12.79 -2.85 3.27
CA GLN A 197 13.96 -3.29 4.03
C GLN A 197 13.73 -3.11 5.54
N GLU A 198 13.12 -2.01 5.95
CA GLU A 198 12.80 -1.74 7.36
C GLU A 198 11.77 -2.76 7.90
N ILE A 199 10.70 -3.07 7.16
CA ILE A 199 9.75 -4.11 7.63
C ILE A 199 10.42 -5.48 7.77
N TYR A 200 11.37 -5.83 6.90
CA TYR A 200 12.13 -7.08 7.05
C TYR A 200 13.02 -7.12 8.30
N GLN A 201 13.54 -5.97 8.74
CA GLN A 201 14.33 -5.88 9.97
C GLN A 201 13.47 -6.07 11.22
N HIS A 202 12.20 -5.68 11.16
CA HIS A 202 11.24 -5.84 12.26
C HIS A 202 10.50 -7.18 12.26
N THR A 203 10.74 -8.06 11.28
CA THR A 203 10.18 -9.42 11.31
C THR A 203 11.05 -10.33 12.17
N SER A 204 10.47 -10.82 13.27
CA SER A 204 11.20 -11.51 14.35
C SER A 204 11.22 -13.02 14.17
N SER A 205 10.17 -13.62 13.59
CA SER A 205 10.04 -15.07 13.40
C SER A 205 8.79 -15.44 12.58
N VAL A 206 8.74 -16.68 12.08
CA VAL A 206 7.51 -17.32 11.60
C VAL A 206 6.96 -18.15 12.76
N LEU A 207 5.75 -17.87 13.21
CA LEU A 207 5.12 -18.48 14.40
C LEU A 207 3.78 -19.15 14.03
N PRO A 208 3.36 -20.17 14.80
CA PRO A 208 1.98 -20.62 14.77
C PRO A 208 1.01 -19.47 15.05
N SER A 209 -0.17 -19.56 14.47
CA SER A 209 -1.18 -18.52 14.50
C SER A 209 -1.47 -17.97 15.91
N SER A 210 -1.61 -16.64 16.01
CA SER A 210 -1.84 -15.92 17.26
C SER A 210 -3.30 -15.50 17.43
N ASN A 211 -3.77 -15.29 18.67
CA ASN A 211 -5.12 -14.79 18.98
C ASN A 211 -5.27 -13.26 18.74
N GLY A 212 -4.72 -12.76 17.62
CA GLY A 212 -4.77 -11.35 17.23
C GLY A 212 -5.91 -11.06 16.25
N ASP A 213 -6.13 -9.76 15.99
CA ASP A 213 -7.01 -9.28 14.93
C ASP A 213 -6.24 -8.89 13.66
N PHE A 214 -4.91 -8.88 13.71
CA PHE A 214 -4.02 -8.61 12.57
C PHE A 214 -3.07 -9.78 12.39
N HIS A 215 -3.08 -10.34 11.18
CA HIS A 215 -2.22 -11.45 10.79
C HIS A 215 -1.42 -11.07 9.55
N LEU A 216 -0.13 -11.36 9.58
CA LEU A 216 0.76 -11.22 8.44
C LEU A 216 1.14 -12.61 7.95
N LEU A 217 0.62 -13.01 6.80
CA LEU A 217 0.86 -14.31 6.20
C LEU A 217 1.77 -14.16 4.97
N GLN A 218 2.15 -15.26 4.33
CA GLN A 218 2.88 -15.22 3.07
C GLN A 218 2.53 -16.37 2.14
N THR A 219 2.72 -16.21 0.84
CA THR A 219 2.57 -17.31 -0.11
C THR A 219 3.62 -18.41 0.12
N THR A 220 3.22 -19.65 -0.11
CA THR A 220 4.10 -20.82 -0.01
C THR A 220 5.22 -20.79 -1.05
N ILE A 221 4.92 -20.29 -2.25
CA ILE A 221 5.85 -20.11 -3.36
C ILE A 221 6.02 -18.63 -3.78
N PRO A 222 7.15 -18.24 -4.40
CA PRO A 222 7.33 -16.89 -4.93
C PRO A 222 6.55 -16.67 -6.23
N VAL A 223 6.06 -15.44 -6.43
CA VAL A 223 5.51 -14.99 -7.71
C VAL A 223 6.63 -14.42 -8.56
N LYS A 224 6.61 -14.75 -9.86
CA LYS A 224 7.52 -14.21 -10.87
C LYS A 224 6.70 -13.49 -11.94
N LEU A 225 6.57 -12.17 -11.82
CA LEU A 225 5.91 -11.37 -12.84
C LEU A 225 6.89 -11.01 -13.95
N PRO A 226 6.53 -11.21 -15.23
CA PRO A 226 7.28 -10.63 -16.34
C PRO A 226 7.43 -9.11 -16.20
N LYS A 227 8.47 -8.55 -16.83
CA LYS A 227 8.73 -7.11 -16.74
C LYS A 227 7.58 -6.26 -17.27
N ASN A 228 6.75 -6.75 -18.18
CA ASN A 228 5.64 -6.02 -18.79
C ASN A 228 4.27 -6.33 -18.16
N ILE A 229 4.21 -7.03 -17.03
CA ILE A 229 2.96 -7.43 -16.38
C ILE A 229 2.89 -6.82 -14.98
N ILE A 230 1.75 -6.22 -14.64
CA ILE A 230 1.39 -5.88 -13.27
C ILE A 230 0.44 -6.94 -12.72
N GLY A 231 0.52 -7.19 -11.41
CA GLY A 231 -0.42 -8.06 -10.70
C GLY A 231 -1.24 -7.26 -9.71
N VAL A 232 -2.52 -7.62 -9.54
CA VAL A 232 -3.41 -6.99 -8.57
C VAL A 232 -4.06 -8.09 -7.74
N ILE A 233 -3.84 -8.08 -6.43
CA ILE A 233 -4.52 -8.97 -5.48
C ILE A 233 -5.98 -8.51 -5.41
N SER A 234 -6.86 -9.19 -6.12
CA SER A 234 -8.26 -8.80 -6.29
C SER A 234 -9.16 -9.33 -5.18
N THR A 235 -8.87 -10.54 -4.70
CA THR A 235 -9.63 -11.15 -3.62
C THR A 235 -8.77 -12.16 -2.86
N VAL A 236 -9.21 -12.49 -1.65
CA VAL A 236 -8.63 -13.52 -0.80
C VAL A 236 -9.75 -14.47 -0.43
N MET A 237 -9.60 -15.74 -0.78
CA MET A 237 -10.44 -16.79 -0.22
C MET A 237 -9.81 -17.17 1.11
N ALA A 238 -10.43 -16.65 2.16
CA ALA A 238 -10.05 -16.87 3.54
C ALA A 238 -11.31 -17.25 4.33
N PRO A 239 -11.18 -17.75 5.57
CA PRO A 239 -12.29 -17.78 6.51
C PRO A 239 -13.08 -16.47 6.44
N SER A 240 -14.41 -16.52 6.48
CA SER A 240 -15.31 -15.37 6.27
C SER A 240 -15.08 -14.21 7.25
N THR A 241 -14.28 -14.43 8.29
CA THR A 241 -13.88 -13.44 9.28
C THR A 241 -12.67 -12.60 8.86
N LEU A 242 -11.95 -12.96 7.79
CA LEU A 242 -10.72 -12.28 7.38
C LEU A 242 -10.92 -11.28 6.23
N THR A 243 -10.34 -10.08 6.38
CA THR A 243 -10.34 -9.01 5.38
C THR A 243 -8.92 -8.62 5.02
N HIS A 244 -8.59 -8.56 3.73
CA HIS A 244 -7.27 -8.11 3.27
C HIS A 244 -7.09 -6.58 3.43
N LEU A 245 -5.95 -6.13 3.94
CA LEU A 245 -5.56 -4.72 3.92
C LEU A 245 -5.18 -4.29 2.49
N LYS A 246 -5.46 -3.04 2.11
CA LYS A 246 -5.45 -2.52 0.72
C LYS A 246 -4.05 -2.39 0.04
N SER A 247 -3.13 -3.35 0.20
CA SER A 247 -1.80 -3.40 -0.45
C SER A 247 -1.79 -4.23 -1.75
N GLN A 248 -2.80 -4.04 -2.58
CA GLN A 248 -3.15 -4.95 -3.67
C GLN A 248 -2.17 -5.01 -4.86
N LEU A 249 -1.32 -4.01 -5.07
CA LEU A 249 -0.52 -3.92 -6.29
C LEU A 249 0.82 -4.69 -6.21
N LEU A 250 1.13 -5.46 -7.25
CA LEU A 250 2.40 -6.13 -7.49
C LEU A 250 3.10 -5.48 -8.69
N ASP A 251 4.34 -5.05 -8.48
CA ASP A 251 5.11 -4.34 -9.50
C ASP A 251 5.64 -5.33 -10.56
N PRO A 252 5.85 -4.90 -11.82
CA PRO A 252 6.44 -5.75 -12.82
C PRO A 252 7.85 -6.20 -12.44
N GLY A 253 8.20 -7.43 -12.80
CA GLY A 253 9.47 -8.04 -12.38
C GLY A 253 9.49 -8.53 -10.92
N THR A 254 8.37 -8.47 -10.19
CA THR A 254 8.24 -9.08 -8.86
C THR A 254 8.69 -10.54 -8.91
N SER A 255 9.59 -10.96 -8.02
CA SER A 255 10.20 -12.30 -8.01
C SER A 255 10.29 -12.92 -6.60
N TRP A 256 9.29 -12.69 -5.75
CA TRP A 256 9.33 -13.01 -4.32
C TRP A 256 7.99 -13.55 -3.79
N LYS A 257 8.02 -14.14 -2.59
CA LYS A 257 6.80 -14.51 -1.85
C LYS A 257 5.98 -13.26 -1.52
N ILE A 258 4.69 -13.31 -1.79
CA ILE A 258 3.78 -12.22 -1.46
C ILE A 258 3.48 -12.34 0.03
N ARG A 259 3.64 -11.24 0.77
CA ARG A 259 3.13 -11.13 2.13
C ARG A 259 1.70 -10.61 2.07
N LEU A 260 0.83 -11.20 2.86
CA LEU A 260 -0.58 -10.93 2.89
C LEU A 260 -0.97 -10.43 4.27
N GLU A 261 -1.67 -9.31 4.31
CA GLU A 261 -2.09 -8.68 5.55
C GLU A 261 -3.60 -8.84 5.75
N THR A 262 -4.00 -9.62 6.75
CA THR A 262 -5.41 -9.90 7.00
C THR A 262 -5.86 -9.38 8.36
N LEU A 263 -7.06 -8.81 8.41
CA LEU A 263 -7.76 -8.42 9.62
C LEU A 263 -8.88 -9.39 9.97
N GLY A 264 -9.02 -9.72 11.25
CA GLY A 264 -10.16 -10.45 11.80
C GLY A 264 -9.74 -11.71 12.55
N HIS A 265 -10.66 -12.24 13.35
CA HIS A 265 -10.36 -13.35 14.22
C HIS A 265 -10.37 -14.67 13.44
N SER A 266 -9.20 -15.28 13.26
CA SER A 266 -9.06 -16.66 12.79
C SER A 266 -7.88 -17.35 13.45
N THR A 267 -8.05 -18.62 13.79
CA THR A 267 -6.98 -19.51 14.27
C THR A 267 -6.64 -20.60 13.27
N ASN A 268 -7.30 -20.62 12.09
CA ASN A 268 -7.05 -21.60 11.03
C ASN A 268 -6.80 -20.88 9.70
N PHE A 269 -5.62 -21.14 9.13
CA PHE A 269 -5.17 -20.57 7.87
C PHE A 269 -4.86 -21.65 6.81
N ASP A 270 -5.25 -22.91 7.04
CA ASP A 270 -4.85 -24.07 6.22
C ASP A 270 -5.32 -24.00 4.76
N ASN A 271 -6.35 -23.19 4.49
CA ASN A 271 -7.02 -23.05 3.18
C ASN A 271 -7.12 -21.59 2.72
N VAL A 272 -6.12 -20.76 3.05
CA VAL A 272 -6.08 -19.38 2.55
C VAL A 272 -5.45 -19.33 1.15
N TRP A 273 -6.15 -18.69 0.22
CA TRP A 273 -5.69 -18.46 -1.14
C TRP A 273 -5.82 -16.99 -1.52
N ILE A 274 -4.81 -16.45 -2.20
CA ILE A 274 -4.87 -15.14 -2.83
C ILE A 274 -5.16 -15.29 -4.31
N PHE A 275 -5.96 -14.38 -4.87
CA PHE A 275 -6.31 -14.36 -6.29
C PHE A 275 -5.77 -13.08 -6.90
N ILE A 276 -4.97 -13.24 -7.94
CA ILE A 276 -4.24 -12.18 -8.60
C ILE A 276 -4.75 -12.05 -10.02
N ALA A 277 -5.34 -10.91 -10.33
CA ALA A 277 -5.61 -10.50 -11.71
C ALA A 277 -4.31 -9.91 -12.30
N LEU A 278 -4.00 -10.30 -13.54
CA LEU A 278 -2.83 -9.80 -14.25
C LEU A 278 -3.24 -8.86 -15.37
N TYR A 279 -2.49 -7.78 -15.53
CA TYR A 279 -2.72 -6.79 -16.58
C TYR A 279 -1.41 -6.51 -17.32
N ARG A 280 -1.51 -6.19 -18.61
CA ARG A 280 -0.38 -5.63 -19.36
C ARG A 280 -0.04 -4.26 -18.78
N SER A 281 1.24 -4.02 -18.51
CA SER A 281 1.69 -2.73 -18.01
C SER A 281 1.73 -1.71 -19.14
N PRO A 282 0.96 -0.61 -19.07
CA PRO A 282 1.00 0.44 -20.08
C PRO A 282 2.31 1.27 -20.02
N LEU A 283 3.09 1.12 -18.94
CA LEU A 283 4.26 1.96 -18.64
C LEU A 283 5.51 1.58 -19.44
N LEU A 284 5.56 0.38 -20.02
CA LEU A 284 6.73 -0.10 -20.76
C LEU A 284 6.63 0.07 -22.28
N ASP A 285 5.46 0.47 -22.79
CA ASP A 285 5.34 0.97 -24.17
C ASP A 285 5.95 2.36 -24.32
N PHE A 286 6.11 3.09 -23.20
CA PHE A 286 6.90 4.31 -23.14
C PHE A 286 8.33 3.91 -22.78
N ASN A 287 9.31 4.27 -23.61
CA ASN A 287 10.76 4.08 -23.37
C ASN A 287 11.29 4.87 -22.14
N THR A 288 10.54 4.92 -21.04
CA THR A 288 10.85 5.66 -19.83
C THR A 288 11.03 4.68 -18.68
N HIS A 289 12.22 4.68 -18.09
CA HIS A 289 12.54 3.98 -16.86
C HIS A 289 11.83 4.60 -15.64
N MET A 290 10.50 4.80 -15.69
CA MET A 290 9.73 5.24 -14.53
C MET A 290 9.34 4.02 -13.69
N SER A 291 9.93 3.94 -12.50
CA SER A 291 9.57 2.93 -11.50
C SER A 291 8.27 3.31 -10.81
N ILE A 292 7.37 2.35 -10.57
CA ILE A 292 6.06 2.56 -9.90
C ILE A 292 6.17 3.28 -8.54
N SER A 293 7.34 3.26 -7.89
CA SER A 293 7.63 4.06 -6.69
C SER A 293 7.46 5.57 -6.88
N THR A 294 7.52 6.09 -8.12
CA THR A 294 7.30 7.51 -8.43
C THR A 294 5.85 7.95 -8.22
N TYR A 295 4.89 7.02 -8.23
CA TYR A 295 3.46 7.33 -8.09
C TYR A 295 2.95 7.32 -6.65
N SER A 296 3.88 7.44 -5.70
CA SER A 296 3.55 7.44 -4.28
C SER A 296 3.13 8.83 -3.83
N PHE A 297 2.12 8.96 -2.98
CA PHE A 297 1.76 10.25 -2.38
C PHE A 297 2.18 10.33 -0.91
N CYS A 298 2.34 11.56 -0.44
CA CYS A 298 3.00 11.85 0.82
C CYS A 298 2.03 12.36 1.89
N LEU A 299 2.30 12.00 3.15
CA LEU A 299 1.70 12.67 4.30
C LEU A 299 2.13 14.15 4.33
N LEU A 300 1.18 15.09 4.43
CA LEU A 300 1.51 16.51 4.64
C LEU A 300 1.46 16.87 6.11
N SER A 301 0.33 16.58 6.73
CA SER A 301 0.02 16.97 8.09
C SER A 301 -1.16 16.15 8.59
N THR A 302 -1.39 16.19 9.88
CA THR A 302 -2.58 15.64 10.51
C THR A 302 -3.62 16.75 10.65
N SER A 303 -4.88 16.43 10.35
CA SER A 303 -6.00 17.31 10.71
C SER A 303 -6.58 16.75 12.01
N ILE A 304 -6.47 17.49 13.12
CA ILE A 304 -7.22 17.18 14.35
C ILE A 304 -8.56 17.90 14.24
#